data_AF-A0A974GVF7-F1
#
_entry.id   AF-A0A974GVF7-F1
#
_cell.length_a   1.000
_cell.length_b   1.000
_cell.length_c   1.000
_cell.angle_alpha   90.00
_cell.angle_beta   90.00
_cell.angle_gamma   90.00
#
_symmetry.space_group_name_H-M   'P 1'
#
loop_
_entity.id
_entity.type
_entity.pdbx_description
1 polymer ?
#
loop_
_entity_poly.entity_id
_entity_poly.type
_entity_poly.pdbx_seq_one_letter_code
_entity_poly.pdbx_strand_id
1 'polypeptide(L)'
;MIIKKIAVLGLCISLTINSVAYAGVLDSIIDESTTVEELDTEDSNEKEDSATEDLSEEDTTVEEPAVITAKFSDIEGHWAKNWINEAIKLGFVSGYDDGTFKPDRTITRAEFSKLLNGALKTEKKADFNFTDVKSSEWFYDEVRKSVASGFFSGYENNTFRPNNPIKREEVAKVVSSAMTTGGVDGEGATLLSDYGTVQEWAKPSVNAVYNKGYILGYPDKTYQPAKALTRAEAVKIIYEIIENENIEYGINITNYDELYTSAVVVGDINILDSVGTGNVYLKNVVVLGDIVIHATKANTVQLTDVTARNIVVKGENNPVKIVK
;
A
#
# COMPACT_ATOMS: atom_id res chain seq x y z
N MET A 1 -14.97 5.71 -18.65
CA MET A 1 -14.22 4.61 -19.28
C MET A 1 -13.73 3.71 -18.15
N ILE A 2 -14.45 2.61 -17.90
CA ILE A 2 -14.29 1.75 -16.72
C ILE A 2 -13.27 0.68 -17.08
N ILE A 3 -12.04 0.79 -16.55
CA ILE A 3 -11.04 -0.27 -16.66
C ILE A 3 -11.38 -1.31 -15.60
N LYS A 4 -12.14 -2.35 -15.99
CA LYS A 4 -12.26 -3.58 -15.21
C LYS A 4 -10.89 -4.26 -15.19
N LYS A 5 -10.18 -4.23 -14.06
CA LYS A 5 -9.09 -5.19 -13.83
C LYS A 5 -9.70 -6.58 -13.74
N ILE A 6 -9.37 -7.43 -14.70
CA ILE A 6 -9.74 -8.84 -14.71
C ILE A 6 -8.98 -9.51 -13.55
N ALA A 7 -9.71 -10.05 -12.57
CA ALA A 7 -9.15 -10.92 -11.56
C ALA A 7 -8.63 -12.18 -12.25
N VAL A 8 -7.30 -12.28 -12.39
CA VAL A 8 -6.66 -13.52 -12.80
C VAL A 8 -6.64 -14.42 -11.56
N LEU A 9 -7.43 -15.50 -11.61
CA LEU A 9 -7.28 -16.63 -10.68
C LEU A 9 -5.84 -17.13 -10.79
N GLY A 10 -5.00 -16.74 -9.82
CA GLY A 10 -3.67 -17.31 -9.65
C GLY A 10 -3.80 -18.78 -9.24
N LEU A 11 -3.59 -19.66 -10.20
CA LEU A 11 -3.42 -21.08 -9.97
C LEU A 11 -2.18 -21.27 -9.09
N CYS A 12 -2.36 -21.70 -7.84
CA CYS A 12 -1.27 -22.11 -6.95
C CYS A 12 -0.45 -23.21 -7.62
N ILE A 13 0.71 -22.85 -8.17
CA ILE A 13 1.82 -23.77 -8.34
C ILE A 13 2.79 -23.44 -7.21
N SER A 14 2.76 -24.29 -6.18
CA SER A 14 3.74 -24.28 -5.10
C SER A 14 5.12 -24.57 -5.70
N LEU A 15 5.91 -23.52 -5.90
CA LEU A 15 7.36 -23.63 -6.01
C LEU A 15 7.93 -23.17 -4.67
N THR A 16 8.19 -24.15 -3.81
CA THR A 16 9.04 -23.95 -2.63
C THR A 16 10.44 -23.57 -3.11
N ILE A 17 10.76 -22.29 -3.06
CA ILE A 17 12.16 -21.84 -3.10
C ILE A 17 12.50 -21.37 -1.70
N ASN A 18 13.45 -22.07 -1.10
CA ASN A 18 13.98 -21.83 0.23
C ASN A 18 14.34 -20.36 0.46
N SER A 19 13.91 -19.85 1.60
CA SER A 19 14.37 -18.64 2.24
C SER A 19 15.87 -18.69 2.57
N VAL A 20 16.71 -18.00 1.80
CA VAL A 20 18.08 -17.62 2.19
C VAL A 20 18.40 -16.22 1.65
N ALA A 21 18.79 -15.34 2.56
CA ALA A 21 19.47 -14.06 2.42
C ALA A 21 19.75 -13.53 1.00
N TYR A 22 19.14 -12.38 0.64
CA TYR A 22 19.58 -11.58 -0.49
C TYR A 22 20.42 -10.40 0.01
N ALA A 23 21.72 -10.64 0.14
CA ALA A 23 22.74 -9.62 0.18
C ALA A 23 23.99 -10.19 -0.53
N GLY A 24 24.27 -9.69 -1.73
CA GLY A 24 25.48 -9.99 -2.49
C GLY A 24 25.23 -10.82 -3.75
N VAL A 25 25.92 -10.43 -4.82
CA VAL A 25 26.01 -11.06 -6.15
C VAL A 25 24.93 -10.62 -7.17
N LEU A 26 25.10 -9.40 -7.67
CA LEU A 26 24.84 -9.09 -9.08
C LEU A 26 26.09 -8.39 -9.62
N ASP A 27 27.15 -9.18 -9.81
CA ASP A 27 28.28 -8.81 -10.66
C ASP A 27 28.77 -10.08 -11.34
N SER A 28 28.50 -10.16 -12.64
CA SER A 28 28.90 -11.14 -13.67
C SER A 28 27.68 -11.71 -14.39
N ILE A 29 27.81 -11.88 -15.70
CA ILE A 29 26.79 -12.20 -16.70
C ILE A 29 26.13 -10.96 -17.33
N ILE A 30 26.95 -10.10 -17.97
CA ILE A 30 26.70 -9.67 -19.35
C ILE A 30 28.08 -9.60 -20.04
N ASP A 31 28.52 -10.73 -20.57
CA ASP A 31 29.46 -10.75 -21.70
C ASP A 31 29.08 -11.94 -22.57
N GLU A 32 28.26 -11.69 -23.59
CA GLU A 32 28.43 -12.41 -24.85
C GLU A 32 27.82 -11.58 -25.97
N SER A 33 28.71 -11.14 -26.86
CA SER A 33 28.39 -10.51 -28.13
C SER A 33 27.46 -11.40 -28.95
N THR A 34 26.44 -10.82 -29.56
CA THR A 34 25.89 -11.35 -30.80
C THR A 34 25.70 -10.22 -31.78
N THR A 35 26.65 -10.16 -32.71
CA THR A 35 26.59 -9.52 -34.01
C THR A 35 25.33 -9.97 -34.76
N VAL A 36 24.58 -9.02 -35.33
CA VAL A 36 23.59 -9.32 -36.36
C VAL A 36 23.97 -8.55 -37.61
N GLU A 37 24.11 -9.31 -38.68
CA GLU A 37 24.65 -8.97 -39.99
C GLU A 37 23.79 -7.95 -40.74
N GLU A 38 24.48 -7.09 -41.49
CA GLU A 38 23.95 -6.26 -42.56
C GLU A 38 23.39 -7.15 -43.69
N LEU A 39 22.22 -6.76 -44.22
CA LEU A 39 21.77 -7.19 -45.54
C LEU A 39 21.54 -5.95 -46.39
N ASP A 40 22.48 -5.74 -47.30
CA ASP A 40 22.41 -4.85 -48.45
C ASP A 40 21.30 -5.28 -49.41
N THR A 41 20.52 -4.31 -49.89
CA THR A 41 19.98 -4.34 -51.26
C THR A 41 20.00 -2.93 -51.84
N GLU A 42 20.96 -2.67 -52.73
CA GLU A 42 20.86 -1.63 -53.75
C GLU A 42 19.87 -2.09 -54.83
N ASP A 43 18.99 -1.21 -55.32
CA ASP A 43 18.84 -0.97 -56.76
C ASP A 43 18.06 0.34 -57.02
N SER A 44 18.00 0.71 -58.29
CA SER A 44 18.30 2.01 -58.85
C SER A 44 17.10 2.90 -59.19
N ASN A 45 17.50 4.13 -59.47
CA ASN A 45 16.76 5.35 -59.76
C ASN A 45 16.20 5.38 -61.19
N GLU A 46 14.92 5.71 -61.38
CA GLU A 46 14.41 6.36 -62.60
C GLU A 46 13.37 7.44 -62.26
N LYS A 47 13.55 8.61 -62.88
CA LYS A 47 12.77 9.84 -62.77
C LYS A 47 11.45 9.75 -63.53
N GLU A 48 10.41 10.41 -63.02
CA GLU A 48 9.66 11.39 -63.83
C GLU A 48 8.87 12.39 -62.98
N ASP A 49 8.65 13.53 -63.60
CA ASP A 49 8.27 14.87 -63.13
C ASP A 49 6.75 15.05 -62.99
N SER A 50 6.27 15.78 -61.98
CA SER A 50 5.15 16.74 -62.08
C SER A 50 4.77 17.33 -60.72
N ALA A 51 4.62 18.66 -60.70
CA ALA A 51 4.22 19.55 -59.63
C ALA A 51 2.94 19.15 -58.84
N THR A 52 2.86 19.53 -57.55
CA THR A 52 1.99 20.62 -57.01
C THR A 52 1.97 20.66 -55.46
N GLU A 53 1.90 21.89 -54.92
CA GLU A 53 1.30 22.34 -53.63
C GLU A 53 1.94 21.82 -52.31
N ASP A 54 2.71 22.65 -51.59
CA ASP A 54 2.28 23.70 -50.64
C ASP A 54 1.42 23.19 -49.48
N LEU A 55 2.08 22.66 -48.44
CA LEU A 55 1.59 22.66 -47.06
C LEU A 55 2.80 22.76 -46.12
N SER A 56 2.94 23.90 -45.43
CA SER A 56 3.88 24.09 -44.34
C SER A 56 3.51 23.19 -43.16
N GLU A 57 4.27 22.12 -42.92
CA GLU A 57 4.19 21.34 -41.70
C GLU A 57 4.78 22.16 -40.55
N GLU A 58 3.88 22.66 -39.69
CA GLU A 58 4.22 23.21 -38.39
C GLU A 58 4.71 22.05 -37.52
N ASP A 59 6.03 21.98 -37.35
CA ASP A 59 6.73 21.06 -36.43
C ASP A 59 6.36 21.41 -34.99
N THR A 60 5.16 20.99 -34.57
CA THR A 60 4.78 20.96 -33.16
C THR A 60 5.49 19.78 -32.51
N THR A 61 6.71 20.03 -32.04
CA THR A 61 7.39 19.19 -31.07
C THR A 61 6.50 19.06 -29.85
N VAL A 62 5.78 17.93 -29.73
CA VAL A 62 5.05 17.57 -28.52
C VAL A 62 6.12 17.23 -27.48
N GLU A 63 6.45 18.18 -26.60
CA GLU A 63 7.32 17.90 -25.47
C GLU A 63 6.64 16.84 -24.59
N GLU A 64 7.17 15.62 -24.66
CA GLU A 64 6.91 14.57 -23.69
C GLU A 64 7.15 15.14 -22.29
N PRO A 65 6.22 14.98 -21.33
CA PRO A 65 6.39 15.56 -20.00
C PRO A 65 7.66 14.99 -19.39
N ALA A 66 8.65 15.87 -19.15
CA ALA A 66 9.90 15.49 -18.52
C ALA A 66 9.61 14.78 -17.19
N VAL A 67 9.85 13.47 -17.16
CA VAL A 67 9.82 12.70 -15.92
C VAL A 67 10.95 13.23 -15.06
N ILE A 68 10.64 14.14 -14.13
CA ILE A 68 11.59 14.63 -13.14
C ILE A 68 11.90 13.44 -12.22
N THR A 69 12.87 12.62 -12.63
CA THR A 69 13.49 11.66 -11.74
C THR A 69 14.28 12.50 -10.74
N ALA A 70 13.69 12.75 -9.57
CA ALA A 70 14.35 13.49 -8.52
C ALA A 70 15.67 12.79 -8.16
N LYS A 71 16.80 13.41 -8.50
CA LYS A 71 18.12 12.87 -8.20
C LYS A 71 18.52 13.32 -6.80
N PHE A 72 18.50 12.41 -5.82
CA PHE A 72 19.06 12.67 -4.49
C PHE A 72 20.48 12.16 -4.40
N SER A 73 21.37 12.97 -3.83
CA SER A 73 22.79 12.63 -3.73
C SER A 73 23.09 11.45 -2.78
N ASP A 74 22.17 11.16 -1.86
CA ASP A 74 22.35 10.22 -0.76
C ASP A 74 21.58 8.89 -0.92
N ILE A 75 21.01 8.64 -2.10
CA ILE A 75 20.37 7.35 -2.41
C ILE A 75 21.15 6.53 -3.45
N GLU A 76 22.23 7.06 -4.01
CA GLU A 76 23.05 6.32 -4.96
C GLU A 76 23.77 5.15 -4.26
N GLY A 77 23.68 3.94 -4.83
CA GLY A 77 24.14 2.71 -4.18
C GLY A 77 23.37 2.28 -2.92
N HIS A 78 22.35 3.03 -2.49
CA HIS A 78 21.55 2.69 -1.32
C HIS A 78 20.55 1.58 -1.66
N TRP A 79 20.40 0.57 -0.80
CA TRP A 79 19.51 -0.58 -1.03
C TRP A 79 18.07 -0.14 -1.34
N ALA A 80 17.59 0.93 -0.70
CA ALA A 80 16.24 1.43 -0.85
C ALA A 80 15.98 2.28 -2.12
N LYS A 81 17.01 2.54 -2.95
CA LYS A 81 16.94 3.50 -4.08
C LYS A 81 15.72 3.31 -4.97
N ASN A 82 15.46 2.07 -5.38
CA ASN A 82 14.36 1.77 -6.31
C ASN A 82 13.00 2.05 -5.67
N TRP A 83 12.77 1.59 -4.44
CA TRP A 83 11.54 1.89 -3.71
C TRP A 83 11.34 3.39 -3.46
N ILE A 84 12.41 4.12 -3.19
CA ILE A 84 12.37 5.58 -3.02
C ILE A 84 11.93 6.26 -4.33
N ASN A 85 12.51 5.87 -5.45
CA ASN A 85 12.15 6.43 -6.76
C ASN A 85 10.69 6.13 -7.12
N GLU A 86 10.21 4.90 -6.90
CA GLU A 86 8.81 4.55 -7.16
C GLU A 86 7.85 5.29 -6.21
N ALA A 87 8.21 5.44 -4.94
CA ALA A 87 7.39 6.18 -3.99
C ALA A 87 7.22 7.66 -4.35
N ILE A 88 8.25 8.26 -4.96
CA ILE A 88 8.20 9.63 -5.47
C ILE A 88 7.32 9.72 -6.72
N LYS A 89 7.41 8.75 -7.64
CA LYS A 89 6.52 8.66 -8.81
C LYS A 89 5.06 8.51 -8.38
N LEU A 90 4.81 7.72 -7.34
CA LEU A 90 3.48 7.56 -6.73
C LEU A 90 3.02 8.79 -5.92
N GLY A 91 3.93 9.74 -5.66
CA GLY A 91 3.61 11.05 -5.09
C GLY A 91 3.37 11.08 -3.58
N PHE A 92 3.69 10.01 -2.84
CA PHE A 92 3.46 9.96 -1.39
C PHE A 92 4.68 10.33 -0.54
N VAL A 93 5.84 10.54 -1.16
CA VAL A 93 7.04 11.00 -0.48
C VAL A 93 7.80 12.01 -1.35
N SER A 94 8.51 12.92 -0.69
CA SER A 94 9.46 13.85 -1.31
C SER A 94 10.80 13.81 -0.55
N GLY A 95 11.86 14.31 -1.18
CA GLY A 95 13.10 14.65 -0.47
C GLY A 95 13.02 16.02 0.19
N TYR A 96 14.19 16.51 0.60
CA TYR A 96 14.38 17.82 1.23
C TYR A 96 14.90 18.84 0.22
N ASP A 97 14.75 20.12 0.55
CA ASP A 97 15.21 21.24 -0.28
C ASP A 97 16.74 21.26 -0.49
N ASP A 98 17.49 20.57 0.37
CA ASP A 98 18.95 20.40 0.27
C ASP A 98 19.38 19.34 -0.78
N GLY A 99 18.42 18.76 -1.51
CA GLY A 99 18.70 17.75 -2.54
C GLY A 99 18.95 16.34 -1.99
N THR A 100 18.67 16.10 -0.71
CA THR A 100 18.81 14.78 -0.08
C THR A 100 17.45 14.11 0.18
N PHE A 101 17.45 12.80 0.38
CA PHE A 101 16.29 12.02 0.81
C PHE A 101 16.35 11.64 2.30
N LYS A 102 17.55 11.53 2.87
CA LYS A 102 17.87 11.08 4.23
C LYS A 102 17.32 9.68 4.52
N PRO A 103 17.70 8.65 3.73
CA PRO A 103 17.10 7.31 3.81
C PRO A 103 17.27 6.65 5.18
N ASP A 104 18.44 6.81 5.80
CA ASP A 104 18.77 6.19 7.10
C ASP A 104 18.30 7.01 8.31
N ARG A 105 17.69 8.18 8.10
CA ARG A 105 17.12 8.96 9.18
C ARG A 105 15.90 8.23 9.75
N THR A 106 15.86 8.08 11.07
CA THR A 106 14.66 7.56 11.76
C THR A 106 13.50 8.53 11.61
N ILE A 107 12.29 8.00 11.44
CA ILE A 107 11.08 8.81 11.27
C ILE A 107 10.19 8.74 12.50
N THR A 108 9.44 9.81 12.72
CA THR A 108 8.47 9.90 13.81
C THR A 108 7.15 9.22 13.47
N ARG A 109 6.32 8.99 14.49
CA ARG A 109 4.94 8.50 14.32
C ARG A 109 4.11 9.42 13.42
N ALA A 110 4.24 10.73 13.58
CA ALA A 110 3.56 11.71 12.73
C ALA A 110 4.05 11.66 11.26
N GLU A 111 5.35 11.49 11.05
CA GLU A 111 5.91 11.35 9.70
C GLU A 111 5.46 10.06 9.03
N PHE A 112 5.43 8.93 9.75
CA PHE A 112 4.90 7.67 9.22
C PHE A 112 3.42 7.78 8.86
N SER A 113 2.59 8.41 9.72
CA SER A 113 1.19 8.71 9.42
C SER A 113 1.05 9.48 8.10
N LYS A 114 1.84 10.55 7.90
CA LYS A 114 1.82 11.34 6.67
C LYS A 114 2.14 10.50 5.43
N LEU A 115 3.19 9.67 5.49
CA LEU A 115 3.58 8.80 4.38
C LEU A 115 2.49 7.78 4.04
N LEU A 116 1.95 7.10 5.06
CA LEU A 116 0.93 6.08 4.86
C LEU A 116 -0.39 6.66 4.36
N ASN A 117 -0.82 7.80 4.94
CA ASN A 117 -2.02 8.51 4.48
C ASN A 117 -1.88 8.98 3.03
N GLY A 118 -0.71 9.51 2.65
CA GLY A 118 -0.44 9.94 1.28
C GLY A 118 -0.45 8.77 0.29
N ALA A 119 0.17 7.66 0.65
CA ALA A 119 0.25 6.45 -0.17
C ALA A 119 -1.13 5.84 -0.44
N LEU A 120 -1.94 5.71 0.62
CA LEU A 120 -3.29 5.16 0.53
C LEU A 120 -4.34 6.22 0.19
N LYS A 121 -3.95 7.49 -0.03
CA LYS A 121 -4.81 8.64 -0.33
C LYS A 121 -6.00 8.76 0.63
N THR A 122 -5.72 8.64 1.93
CA THR A 122 -6.75 8.73 2.98
C THR A 122 -7.17 10.19 3.17
N GLU A 123 -8.49 10.43 3.17
CA GLU A 123 -9.03 11.79 3.35
C GLU A 123 -10.06 11.91 4.48
N LYS A 124 -10.68 10.80 4.89
CA LYS A 124 -11.62 10.79 6.01
C LYS A 124 -10.88 11.18 7.28
N LYS A 125 -11.50 12.05 8.10
CA LYS A 125 -10.95 12.53 9.36
C LYS A 125 -11.85 12.12 10.52
N ALA A 126 -11.24 11.85 11.66
CA ALA A 126 -11.89 11.52 12.89
C ALA A 126 -11.49 12.47 14.01
N ASP A 127 -12.35 12.63 15.00
CA ASP A 127 -11.99 13.28 16.23
C ASP A 127 -11.27 12.32 17.17
N PHE A 128 -10.43 12.87 18.04
CA PHE A 128 -9.66 12.15 19.04
C PHE A 128 -9.51 13.00 20.30
N ASN A 129 -9.06 12.37 21.39
CA ASN A 129 -8.84 13.04 22.68
C ASN A 129 -7.35 13.03 23.11
N PHE A 130 -6.42 12.94 22.15
CA PHE A 130 -4.98 12.99 22.43
C PHE A 130 -4.57 14.33 23.02
N THR A 131 -3.96 14.28 24.20
CA THR A 131 -3.57 15.46 24.98
C THR A 131 -2.32 16.17 24.43
N ASP A 132 -1.55 15.48 23.59
CA ASP A 132 -0.26 15.93 23.03
C ASP A 132 -0.34 16.26 21.52
N VAL A 133 -1.54 16.37 20.96
CA VAL A 133 -1.77 16.74 19.56
C VAL A 133 -2.67 17.97 19.50
N LYS A 134 -2.12 19.11 19.09
CA LYS A 134 -2.83 20.40 18.99
C LYS A 134 -3.24 20.68 17.54
N SER A 135 -4.36 21.38 17.36
CA SER A 135 -4.90 21.74 16.03
C SER A 135 -3.98 22.64 15.18
N SER A 136 -3.02 23.31 15.80
CA SER A 136 -2.03 24.15 15.13
C SER A 136 -0.82 23.37 14.57
N GLU A 137 -0.65 22.09 14.93
CA GLU A 137 0.51 21.30 14.50
C GLU A 137 0.32 20.78 13.08
N TRP A 138 1.40 20.74 12.29
CA TRP A 138 1.35 20.31 10.88
C TRP A 138 0.80 18.89 10.69
N PHE A 139 0.98 18.02 11.69
CA PHE A 139 0.52 16.63 11.67
C PHE A 139 -0.90 16.45 12.20
N TYR A 140 -1.59 17.51 12.64
CA TYR A 140 -2.91 17.39 13.26
C TYR A 140 -3.88 16.62 12.38
N ASP A 141 -4.02 17.02 11.12
CA ASP A 141 -4.91 16.35 10.17
C ASP A 141 -4.41 14.96 9.78
N GLU A 142 -3.10 14.73 9.75
CA GLU A 142 -2.53 13.39 9.50
C GLU A 142 -2.90 12.41 10.60
N VAL A 143 -2.88 12.86 11.85
CA VAL A 143 -3.36 12.07 13.00
C VAL A 143 -4.85 11.80 12.87
N ARG A 144 -5.67 12.80 12.50
CA ARG A 144 -7.12 12.61 12.31
C ARG A 144 -7.43 11.59 11.22
N LYS A 145 -6.69 11.62 10.11
CA LYS A 145 -6.80 10.65 9.01
C LYS A 145 -6.42 9.25 9.47
N SER A 146 -5.28 9.13 10.14
CA SER A 146 -4.79 7.88 10.72
C SER A 146 -5.75 7.25 11.73
N VAL A 147 -6.40 8.07 12.58
CA VAL A 147 -7.45 7.59 13.50
C VAL A 147 -8.70 7.14 12.75
N ALA A 148 -9.11 7.88 11.71
CA ALA A 148 -10.28 7.52 10.90
C ALA A 148 -10.09 6.20 10.13
N SER A 149 -8.87 5.94 9.68
CA SER A 149 -8.50 4.70 8.98
C SER A 149 -8.19 3.54 9.92
N GLY A 150 -8.21 3.75 11.25
CA GLY A 150 -7.94 2.70 12.24
C GLY A 150 -6.46 2.35 12.42
N PHE A 151 -5.55 3.09 11.79
CA PHE A 151 -4.10 2.87 11.87
C PHE A 151 -3.56 3.07 13.30
N PHE A 152 -4.10 4.06 14.01
CA PHE A 152 -3.65 4.42 15.34
C PHE A 152 -4.81 4.69 16.29
N SER A 153 -4.74 4.09 17.48
CA SER A 153 -5.65 4.36 18.62
C SER A 153 -5.02 5.24 19.71
N GLY A 154 -3.72 5.55 19.59
CA GLY A 154 -2.94 6.16 20.67
C GLY A 154 -2.60 5.19 21.80
N TYR A 155 -1.98 5.72 22.85
CA TYR A 155 -1.60 4.99 24.06
C TYR A 155 -2.66 5.13 25.16
N GLU A 156 -2.61 4.25 26.16
CA GLU A 156 -3.55 4.19 27.30
C GLU A 156 -3.70 5.52 28.07
N ASN A 157 -2.66 6.37 28.06
CA ASN A 157 -2.66 7.66 28.72
C ASN A 157 -3.22 8.81 27.84
N ASN A 158 -4.01 8.50 26.81
CA ASN A 158 -4.57 9.47 25.86
C ASN A 158 -3.48 10.34 25.19
N THR A 159 -2.38 9.72 24.76
CA THR A 159 -1.34 10.39 23.95
C THR A 159 -1.17 9.71 22.61
N PHE A 160 -0.74 10.46 21.60
CA PHE A 160 -0.33 9.93 20.30
C PHE A 160 1.19 9.80 20.18
N ARG A 161 1.95 10.65 20.87
CA ARG A 161 3.41 10.79 20.84
C ARG A 161 3.94 11.08 19.43
N PRO A 162 3.47 12.16 18.77
CA PRO A 162 3.72 12.42 17.35
C PRO A 162 5.20 12.51 16.98
N ASN A 163 6.02 13.05 17.88
CA ASN A 163 7.44 13.30 17.65
C ASN A 163 8.35 12.15 18.09
N ASN A 164 7.80 11.08 18.66
CA ASN A 164 8.61 9.91 19.02
C ASN A 164 8.94 9.13 17.74
N PRO A 165 10.18 8.61 17.62
CA PRO A 165 10.51 7.64 16.58
C PRO A 165 9.57 6.44 16.65
N ILE A 166 9.00 6.04 15.52
CA ILE A 166 8.09 4.90 15.47
C ILE A 166 8.88 3.59 15.49
N LYS A 167 8.48 2.65 16.34
CA LYS A 167 9.16 1.35 16.48
C LYS A 167 8.64 0.32 15.49
N ARG A 168 9.47 -0.64 15.11
CA ARG A 168 9.12 -1.72 14.17
C ARG A 168 7.87 -2.52 14.60
N GLU A 169 7.72 -2.84 15.88
CA GLU A 169 6.52 -3.54 16.38
C GLU A 169 5.24 -2.68 16.32
N GLU A 170 5.37 -1.36 16.45
CA GLU A 170 4.25 -0.42 16.28
C GLU A 170 3.87 -0.31 14.80
N VAL A 171 4.86 -0.28 13.91
CA VAL A 171 4.66 -0.29 12.46
C VAL A 171 3.95 -1.57 12.04
N ALA A 172 4.32 -2.73 12.59
CA ALA A 172 3.63 -3.99 12.33
C ALA A 172 2.14 -3.92 12.68
N LYS A 173 1.80 -3.29 13.82
CA LYS A 173 0.41 -3.09 14.22
C LYS A 173 -0.35 -2.23 13.21
N VAL A 174 0.25 -1.12 12.79
CA VAL A 174 -0.34 -0.20 11.80
C VAL A 174 -0.51 -0.90 10.45
N VAL A 175 0.54 -1.54 9.93
CA VAL A 175 0.52 -2.22 8.63
C VAL A 175 -0.48 -3.38 8.63
N SER A 176 -0.58 -4.14 9.74
CA SER A 176 -1.56 -5.22 9.85
C SER A 176 -3.02 -4.75 9.76
N SER A 177 -3.28 -3.46 10.01
CA SER A 177 -4.61 -2.86 9.84
C SER A 177 -4.91 -2.39 8.41
N ALA A 178 -3.90 -2.42 7.52
CA ALA A 178 -3.99 -1.96 6.14
C ALA A 178 -3.79 -3.09 5.12
N MET A 179 -3.99 -4.35 5.52
CA MET A 179 -3.76 -5.53 4.68
C MET A 179 -4.84 -6.59 4.90
N THR A 180 -5.15 -7.36 3.87
CA THR A 180 -6.09 -8.49 3.97
C THR A 180 -5.55 -9.63 4.84
N THR A 181 -6.41 -10.46 5.40
CA THR A 181 -6.05 -11.57 6.30
C THR A 181 -5.63 -12.84 5.57
N GLY A 182 -5.76 -12.92 4.24
CA GLY A 182 -5.28 -14.05 3.45
C GLY A 182 -3.75 -14.16 3.42
N GLY A 183 -3.19 -15.36 3.59
CA GLY A 183 -1.75 -15.59 3.51
C GLY A 183 -0.97 -15.19 4.77
N VAL A 184 -1.64 -15.07 5.92
CA VAL A 184 -1.02 -14.74 7.21
C VAL A 184 -0.73 -15.97 8.08
N ASP A 185 -1.03 -17.17 7.59
CA ASP A 185 -0.88 -18.43 8.32
C ASP A 185 0.59 -18.87 8.44
N GLY A 186 0.89 -19.67 9.47
CA GLY A 186 2.20 -20.30 9.68
C GLY A 186 3.02 -19.70 10.83
N GLU A 187 4.13 -20.35 11.13
CA GLU A 187 5.03 -20.01 12.26
C GLU A 187 5.69 -18.64 12.07
N GLY A 188 5.92 -18.20 10.84
CA GLY A 188 6.30 -16.82 10.52
C GLY A 188 7.43 -16.24 11.37
N ALA A 189 7.15 -15.10 12.00
CA ALA A 189 8.12 -14.38 12.81
C ALA A 189 8.50 -15.13 14.11
N THR A 190 7.75 -16.16 14.51
CA THR A 190 8.07 -16.94 15.73
C THR A 190 9.39 -17.70 15.63
N LEU A 191 9.89 -17.90 14.41
CA LEU A 191 11.18 -18.52 14.12
C LEU A 191 12.38 -17.57 14.29
N LEU A 192 12.14 -16.27 14.50
CA LEU A 192 13.19 -15.29 14.72
C LEU A 192 13.72 -15.38 16.15
N SER A 193 15.03 -15.23 16.29
CA SER A 193 15.76 -15.47 17.55
C SER A 193 15.35 -14.54 18.69
N ASP A 194 14.89 -13.33 18.37
CA ASP A 194 14.45 -12.31 19.33
C ASP A 194 12.93 -12.14 19.37
N TYR A 195 12.14 -13.05 18.78
CA TYR A 195 10.68 -12.97 18.79
C TYR A 195 10.09 -12.90 20.22
N GLY A 196 10.76 -13.53 21.18
CA GLY A 196 10.40 -13.44 22.60
C GLY A 196 10.47 -12.02 23.20
N THR A 197 11.11 -11.07 22.52
CA THR A 197 11.21 -9.66 22.92
C THR A 197 10.09 -8.78 22.34
N VAL A 198 9.28 -9.30 21.42
CA VAL A 198 8.10 -8.62 20.88
C VAL A 198 7.06 -8.49 21.98
N GLN A 199 6.49 -7.29 22.15
CA GLN A 199 5.43 -7.10 23.14
C GLN A 199 4.19 -7.94 22.79
N GLU A 200 3.51 -8.47 23.81
CA GLU A 200 2.40 -9.43 23.62
C GLU A 200 1.30 -8.89 22.70
N TRP A 201 0.96 -7.60 22.83
CA TRP A 201 -0.04 -6.94 21.99
C TRP A 201 0.37 -6.83 20.52
N ALA A 202 1.67 -6.88 20.21
CA ALA A 202 2.23 -6.74 18.87
C ALA A 202 2.44 -8.08 18.16
N LYS A 203 2.58 -9.19 18.92
CA LYS A 203 2.89 -10.52 18.37
C LYS A 203 2.00 -10.95 17.20
N PRO A 204 0.65 -10.86 17.28
CA PRO A 204 -0.19 -11.25 16.15
C PRO A 204 0.09 -10.42 14.89
N SER A 205 0.26 -9.11 15.06
CA SER A 205 0.55 -8.18 13.97
C SER A 205 1.94 -8.43 13.38
N VAL A 206 2.96 -8.64 14.22
CA VAL A 206 4.32 -8.97 13.78
C VAL A 206 4.34 -10.26 12.97
N ASN A 207 3.64 -11.30 13.42
CA ASN A 207 3.57 -12.56 12.67
C ASN A 207 2.85 -12.37 11.31
N ALA A 208 1.74 -11.64 11.31
CA ALA A 208 0.95 -11.43 10.10
C ALA A 208 1.73 -10.63 9.03
N VAL A 209 2.38 -9.53 9.40
CA VAL A 209 3.15 -8.72 8.43
C VAL A 209 4.43 -9.42 7.96
N TYR A 210 4.96 -10.34 8.76
CA TYR A 210 6.08 -11.20 8.37
C TYR A 210 5.63 -12.23 7.34
N ASN A 211 4.53 -12.93 7.59
CA ASN A 211 3.97 -13.93 6.67
C ASN A 211 3.53 -13.33 5.33
N LYS A 212 3.05 -12.08 5.34
CA LYS A 212 2.78 -11.29 4.13
C LYS A 212 4.04 -10.82 3.38
N GLY A 213 5.22 -10.90 4.01
CA GLY A 213 6.47 -10.41 3.43
C GLY A 213 6.68 -8.89 3.53
N TYR A 214 5.79 -8.16 4.20
CA TYR A 214 5.85 -6.69 4.29
C TYR A 214 6.93 -6.22 5.26
N ILE A 215 7.03 -6.84 6.43
CA ILE A 215 8.07 -6.56 7.41
C ILE A 215 8.79 -7.86 7.79
N LEU A 216 9.92 -8.08 7.13
CA LEU A 216 10.80 -9.21 7.38
C LEU A 216 11.80 -8.92 8.52
N GLY A 217 12.46 -9.98 8.98
CA GLY A 217 13.63 -9.88 9.87
C GLY A 217 14.90 -9.48 9.13
N TYR A 218 15.97 -9.29 9.88
CA TYR A 218 17.30 -8.99 9.38
C TYR A 218 18.09 -10.28 9.06
N PRO A 219 19.19 -10.20 8.28
CA PRO A 219 20.01 -11.37 7.94
C PRO A 219 20.55 -12.15 9.13
N ASP A 220 20.67 -11.50 10.29
CA ASP A 220 21.09 -12.10 11.57
C ASP A 220 19.96 -12.89 12.28
N LYS A 221 18.82 -13.09 11.61
CA LYS A 221 17.63 -13.79 12.13
C LYS A 221 16.98 -13.09 13.33
N THR A 222 17.05 -11.77 13.38
CA THR A 222 16.33 -10.93 14.37
C THR A 222 15.22 -10.11 13.72
N TYR A 223 14.19 -9.76 14.48
CA TYR A 223 13.12 -8.83 14.11
C TYR A 223 13.41 -7.40 14.56
N GLN A 224 14.08 -7.23 15.70
CA GLN A 224 14.40 -5.97 16.37
C GLN A 224 13.15 -5.12 16.67
N PRO A 225 12.18 -5.63 17.47
CA PRO A 225 10.86 -4.99 17.64
C PRO A 225 10.91 -3.54 18.15
N ALA A 226 11.86 -3.24 19.05
CA ALA A 226 12.01 -1.93 19.65
C ALA A 226 12.84 -0.93 18.80
N LYS A 227 13.45 -1.38 17.69
CA LYS A 227 14.25 -0.50 16.83
C LYS A 227 13.35 0.51 16.14
N ALA A 228 13.82 1.77 16.11
CA ALA A 228 13.16 2.84 15.38
C ALA A 228 13.28 2.62 13.87
N LEU A 229 12.19 2.86 13.15
CA LEU A 229 12.13 2.69 11.70
C LEU A 229 12.85 3.85 10.99
N THR A 230 13.66 3.53 9.99
CA THR A 230 14.26 4.52 9.07
C THR A 230 13.25 4.97 8.01
N ARG A 231 13.49 6.12 7.38
CA ARG A 231 12.66 6.65 6.30
C ARG A 231 12.64 5.70 5.10
N ALA A 232 13.77 5.08 4.76
CA ALA A 232 13.88 4.09 3.70
C ALA A 232 13.06 2.82 3.99
N GLU A 233 13.15 2.27 5.21
CA GLU A 233 12.34 1.13 5.61
C GLU A 233 10.84 1.46 5.55
N ALA A 234 10.43 2.65 5.99
CA ALA A 234 9.04 3.10 5.91
C ALA A 234 8.52 3.13 4.47
N VAL A 235 9.30 3.72 3.56
CA VAL A 235 8.92 3.79 2.15
C VAL A 235 8.81 2.40 1.54
N LYS A 236 9.78 1.51 1.79
CA LYS A 236 9.73 0.13 1.30
C LYS A 236 8.47 -0.58 1.79
N ILE A 237 8.18 -0.52 3.10
CA ILE A 237 7.01 -1.18 3.69
C ILE A 237 5.70 -0.66 3.09
N ILE A 238 5.57 0.67 2.97
CA ILE A 238 4.37 1.30 2.41
C ILE A 238 4.20 0.94 0.92
N TYR A 239 5.28 0.93 0.15
CA TYR A 239 5.26 0.51 -1.25
C TYR A 239 4.74 -0.92 -1.40
N GLU A 240 5.21 -1.86 -0.55
CA GLU A 240 4.75 -3.26 -0.61
C GLU A 240 3.25 -3.41 -0.36
N ILE A 241 2.66 -2.56 0.49
CA ILE A 241 1.20 -2.58 0.70
C ILE A 241 0.50 -2.16 -0.58
N ILE A 242 0.93 -1.06 -1.21
CA ILE A 242 0.32 -0.53 -2.43
C ILE A 242 0.40 -1.55 -3.57
N GLU A 243 1.54 -2.24 -3.69
CA GLU A 243 1.80 -3.15 -4.80
C GLU A 243 1.09 -4.50 -4.63
N ASN A 244 0.99 -5.02 -3.39
CA ASN A 244 0.53 -6.38 -3.14
C ASN A 244 -0.90 -6.50 -2.62
N GLU A 245 -1.54 -5.41 -2.19
CA GLU A 245 -2.96 -5.43 -1.78
C GLU A 245 -3.88 -4.88 -2.86
N ASN A 246 -5.09 -5.43 -2.99
CA ASN A 246 -6.11 -4.87 -3.85
C ASN A 246 -6.74 -3.63 -3.18
N ILE A 247 -6.16 -2.46 -3.43
CA ILE A 247 -6.65 -1.19 -2.88
C ILE A 247 -7.82 -0.65 -3.71
N GLU A 248 -8.97 -0.49 -3.08
CA GLU A 248 -10.16 0.15 -3.64
C GLU A 248 -10.56 1.39 -2.84
N TYR A 249 -11.38 2.28 -3.43
CA TYR A 249 -11.72 3.56 -2.82
C TYR A 249 -13.23 3.74 -2.81
N GLY A 250 -13.81 3.95 -1.61
CA GLY A 250 -15.21 4.34 -1.40
C GLY A 250 -16.24 3.55 -2.20
N ILE A 251 -16.85 2.52 -1.61
CA ILE A 251 -17.66 1.56 -2.35
C ILE A 251 -19.14 1.68 -1.97
N ASN A 252 -20.00 1.73 -2.98
CA ASN A 252 -21.43 1.58 -2.81
C ASN A 252 -21.87 0.21 -3.35
N ILE A 253 -22.24 -0.70 -2.45
CA ILE A 253 -22.77 -2.01 -2.80
C ILE A 253 -24.25 -1.86 -3.10
N THR A 254 -24.57 -1.95 -4.40
CA THR A 254 -25.94 -1.88 -4.93
C THR A 254 -26.41 -3.20 -5.53
N ASN A 255 -25.47 -4.10 -5.86
CA ASN A 255 -25.74 -5.43 -6.39
C ASN A 255 -25.91 -6.45 -5.26
N TYR A 256 -26.49 -7.59 -5.57
CA TYR A 256 -26.73 -8.68 -4.64
C TYR A 256 -26.38 -10.04 -5.27
N ASP A 257 -26.23 -11.06 -4.42
CA ASP A 257 -25.81 -12.42 -4.74
C ASP A 257 -24.41 -12.53 -5.38
N GLU A 258 -23.57 -11.53 -5.14
CA GLU A 258 -22.14 -11.51 -5.49
C GLU A 258 -21.27 -11.50 -4.21
N LEU A 259 -20.09 -12.13 -4.30
CA LEU A 259 -19.09 -12.14 -3.23
C LEU A 259 -18.08 -11.02 -3.45
N TYR A 260 -18.05 -10.05 -2.52
CA TYR A 260 -17.00 -9.04 -2.48
C TYR A 260 -15.87 -9.50 -1.55
N THR A 261 -14.66 -9.67 -2.06
CA THR A 261 -13.58 -10.34 -1.30
C THR A 261 -12.18 -9.80 -1.57
N SER A 262 -11.30 -9.99 -0.58
CA SER A 262 -9.84 -9.80 -0.71
C SER A 262 -9.45 -8.40 -1.18
N ALA A 263 -9.97 -7.38 -0.49
CA ALA A 263 -9.71 -5.99 -0.80
C ALA A 263 -9.44 -5.16 0.47
N VAL A 264 -8.62 -4.12 0.32
CA VAL A 264 -8.47 -3.04 1.29
C VAL A 264 -9.18 -1.83 0.72
N VAL A 265 -10.26 -1.41 1.37
CA VAL A 265 -11.10 -0.29 0.93
C VAL A 265 -10.74 0.95 1.72
N VAL A 266 -10.22 1.97 1.03
CA VAL A 266 -9.96 3.29 1.58
C VAL A 266 -11.27 4.09 1.62
N GLY A 267 -11.64 4.56 2.81
CA GLY A 267 -12.91 5.23 3.06
C GLY A 267 -14.01 4.25 3.48
N ASP A 268 -15.25 4.55 3.11
CA ASP A 268 -16.42 3.83 3.61
C ASP A 268 -16.94 2.82 2.59
N ILE A 269 -17.54 1.74 3.10
CA ILE A 269 -18.42 0.87 2.31
C ILE A 269 -19.87 1.18 2.70
N ASN A 270 -20.71 1.51 1.73
CA ASN A 270 -22.15 1.68 1.93
C ASN A 270 -22.91 0.52 1.27
N ILE A 271 -23.65 -0.26 2.06
CA ILE A 271 -24.55 -1.31 1.55
C ILE A 271 -25.94 -0.70 1.47
N LEU A 272 -26.41 -0.39 0.25
CA LEU A 272 -27.59 0.45 0.02
C LEU A 272 -28.87 -0.37 -0.08
N ASP A 273 -30.03 0.27 0.18
CA ASP A 273 -31.36 -0.39 0.06
C ASP A 273 -31.67 -0.93 -1.34
N SER A 274 -30.93 -0.49 -2.37
CA SER A 274 -31.09 -0.96 -3.75
C SER A 274 -30.76 -2.45 -3.92
N VAL A 275 -30.06 -3.08 -2.97
CA VAL A 275 -29.85 -4.54 -2.96
C VAL A 275 -31.16 -5.33 -2.83
N GLY A 276 -32.27 -4.66 -2.49
CA GLY A 276 -33.60 -5.26 -2.44
C GLY A 276 -33.66 -6.40 -1.43
N THR A 277 -34.18 -7.55 -1.86
CA THR A 277 -34.28 -8.79 -1.05
C THR A 277 -33.15 -9.78 -1.35
N GLY A 278 -32.05 -9.33 -1.96
CA GLY A 278 -30.93 -10.20 -2.26
C GLY A 278 -30.03 -10.48 -1.05
N ASN A 279 -28.97 -11.23 -1.27
CA ASN A 279 -27.96 -11.52 -0.26
C ASN A 279 -26.67 -10.72 -0.53
N VAL A 280 -26.02 -10.22 0.53
CA VAL A 280 -24.75 -9.50 0.42
C VAL A 280 -23.67 -10.23 1.20
N TYR A 281 -22.52 -10.47 0.57
CA TYR A 281 -21.39 -11.19 1.18
C TYR A 281 -20.11 -10.38 1.03
N LEU A 282 -19.51 -10.01 2.17
CA LEU A 282 -18.15 -9.48 2.23
C LEU A 282 -17.26 -10.52 2.92
N LYS A 283 -16.13 -10.87 2.31
CA LYS A 283 -15.18 -11.84 2.87
C LYS A 283 -13.74 -11.35 2.81
N ASN A 284 -12.98 -11.40 3.90
CA ASN A 284 -11.57 -10.98 3.90
C ASN A 284 -11.41 -9.54 3.34
N VAL A 285 -12.16 -8.60 3.92
CA VAL A 285 -12.18 -7.20 3.49
C VAL A 285 -11.73 -6.32 4.65
N VAL A 286 -10.81 -5.42 4.38
CA VAL A 286 -10.36 -4.41 5.35
C VAL A 286 -10.85 -3.06 4.91
N VAL A 287 -11.57 -2.35 5.77
CA VAL A 287 -12.14 -1.04 5.49
C VAL A 287 -11.45 0.00 6.37
N LEU A 288 -10.72 0.91 5.72
CA LEU A 288 -10.01 2.02 6.33
C LEU A 288 -10.95 3.20 6.56
N GLY A 289 -12.07 2.90 7.20
CA GLY A 289 -13.22 3.75 7.43
C GLY A 289 -14.37 2.94 8.04
N ASP A 290 -15.60 3.32 7.74
CA ASP A 290 -16.80 2.70 8.30
C ASP A 290 -17.52 1.84 7.26
N ILE A 291 -18.17 0.77 7.72
CA ILE A 291 -19.18 0.05 6.93
C ILE A 291 -20.54 0.57 7.37
N VAL A 292 -21.31 1.12 6.45
CA VAL A 292 -22.67 1.63 6.71
C VAL A 292 -23.69 0.78 5.97
N ILE A 293 -24.57 0.13 6.71
CA ILE A 293 -25.53 -0.85 6.18
C ILE A 293 -26.92 -0.23 6.23
N HIS A 294 -27.40 0.21 5.08
CA HIS A 294 -28.76 0.72 4.89
C HIS A 294 -29.75 -0.37 4.52
N ALA A 295 -29.29 -1.48 3.92
CA ALA A 295 -30.10 -2.54 3.33
C ALA A 295 -31.08 -3.27 4.28
N THR A 296 -32.17 -2.61 4.64
CA THR A 296 -33.17 -3.12 5.61
C THR A 296 -34.05 -4.23 5.05
N LYS A 297 -34.11 -4.37 3.72
CA LYS A 297 -34.92 -5.38 3.03
C LYS A 297 -34.12 -6.59 2.55
N ALA A 298 -32.79 -6.58 2.70
CA ALA A 298 -31.95 -7.70 2.28
C ALA A 298 -32.41 -8.99 2.99
N ASN A 299 -32.12 -10.14 2.38
CA ASN A 299 -32.32 -11.42 3.05
C ASN A 299 -31.19 -11.72 4.04
N THR A 300 -29.96 -11.35 3.67
CA THR A 300 -28.78 -11.48 4.54
C THR A 300 -27.74 -10.43 4.17
N VAL A 301 -27.00 -9.97 5.17
CA VAL A 301 -25.74 -9.25 4.98
C VAL A 301 -24.69 -9.96 5.83
N GLN A 302 -23.82 -10.74 5.20
CA GLN A 302 -22.81 -11.53 5.89
C GLN A 302 -21.42 -10.92 5.71
N LEU A 303 -20.78 -10.59 6.83
CA LEU A 303 -19.42 -10.09 6.90
C LEU A 303 -18.54 -11.19 7.50
N THR A 304 -17.62 -11.77 6.72
CA THR A 304 -16.72 -12.85 7.14
C THR A 304 -15.27 -12.38 7.08
N ASP A 305 -14.52 -12.42 8.18
CA ASP A 305 -13.14 -11.90 8.23
C ASP A 305 -13.05 -10.43 7.79
N VAL A 306 -14.07 -9.63 8.13
CA VAL A 306 -14.15 -8.22 7.76
C VAL A 306 -13.69 -7.36 8.92
N THR A 307 -12.78 -6.43 8.64
CA THR A 307 -12.34 -5.42 9.61
C THR A 307 -12.77 -4.04 9.13
N ALA A 308 -13.29 -3.21 10.03
CA ALA A 308 -13.62 -1.82 9.79
C ALA A 308 -13.46 -1.04 11.09
N ARG A 309 -13.37 0.29 11.02
CA ARG A 309 -13.38 1.14 12.22
C ARG A 309 -14.70 1.01 12.95
N ASN A 310 -15.81 1.17 12.23
CA ASN A 310 -17.16 0.95 12.73
C ASN A 310 -18.00 0.18 11.73
N ILE A 311 -18.95 -0.62 12.23
CA ILE A 311 -20.03 -1.22 11.44
C ILE A 311 -21.34 -0.60 11.93
N VAL A 312 -21.91 0.29 11.11
CA VAL A 312 -23.12 1.05 11.42
C VAL A 312 -24.30 0.44 10.72
N VAL A 313 -25.17 -0.23 11.49
CA VAL A 313 -26.39 -0.87 10.98
C VAL A 313 -27.57 0.10 11.09
N LYS A 314 -28.23 0.40 9.98
CA LYS A 314 -29.44 1.23 9.95
C LYS A 314 -30.69 0.36 9.90
N GLY A 315 -31.67 0.69 10.74
CA GLY A 315 -32.95 -0.01 10.88
C GLY A 315 -32.87 -1.23 11.81
N GLU A 316 -33.92 -1.43 12.60
CA GLU A 316 -33.97 -2.48 13.64
C GLU A 316 -34.03 -3.91 13.07
N ASN A 317 -34.49 -4.08 11.82
CA ASN A 317 -34.71 -5.39 11.18
C ASN A 317 -33.63 -5.79 10.17
N ASN A 318 -32.45 -5.16 10.22
CA ASN A 318 -31.39 -5.44 9.26
C ASN A 318 -30.75 -6.82 9.52
N PRO A 319 -30.66 -7.73 8.52
CA PRO A 319 -30.24 -9.14 8.73
C PRO A 319 -28.72 -9.32 8.77
N VAL A 320 -27.99 -8.43 9.46
CA VAL A 320 -26.53 -8.46 9.49
C VAL A 320 -26.03 -9.64 10.32
N LYS A 321 -25.04 -10.37 9.78
CA LYS A 321 -24.30 -11.45 10.46
C LYS A 321 -22.81 -11.18 10.34
N ILE A 322 -22.12 -11.18 11.47
CA ILE A 322 -20.66 -11.02 11.54
C ILE A 322 -20.04 -12.37 11.92
N VAL A 323 -19.12 -12.83 11.09
CA VAL A 323 -18.35 -14.07 11.23
C VAL A 323 -16.87 -13.67 11.30
N LYS A 324 -16.18 -14.13 12.33
CA LYS A 324 -14.76 -13.87 12.59
C LYS A 324 -13.92 -15.10 12.38
#